data_AF-A0A6N4QU87-F1
#
_entry.id   AF-A0A6N4QU87-F1
#
_cell.length_a   1.000
_cell.length_b   1.000
_cell.length_c   1.000
_cell.angle_alpha   90.00
_cell.angle_beta   90.00
_cell.angle_gamma   90.00
#
_symmetry.space_group_name_H-M   'P 1'
#
loop_
_entity.id
_entity.type
_entity.pdbx_description
1 polymer ?
#
loop_
_entity_poly.entity_id
_entity_poly.type
_entity_poly.pdbx_seq_one_letter_code
_entity_poly.pdbx_strand_id
1 'polypeptide(L)'
;MKFPISHSAVFFNPETFDLLRSLSAEERENLLRLSLDKLASVLPNSAVFFNSWPFPETKSKFNFLNIQILEESSEIVFLKKVAAALPDSRTGDPDWDDASFFYFTGLFPCLDTNLSREIYERHDRYLSQYSYSENLPAGIVPTIVSREFTNGIPDATKTTAQEYLGKNINHYDVEIFYHAPDLRQYRLDFSLKNRRSLNLVRGFLKAKEEWSYSEIQPWIQEHPEVFRTGPSYLELEVYRGCELSCTFCPRQFGSSDQDGTFLSPSFLENLVKQQEESFSNEYSVCFGGLGEPLLHPEFPKLISAVIGTSSHLLQELIVETALYSDFENTFNFLNTLAPEQKEKITWIVNLTTKNADKYERLYGKKSLNKVLSNLDKLESVFPKNRIYLQFLKIQEAEEEVETWVDETEKRGYGVVLQKYNRYAGLMPEKRVTDLTPIQREFCWHLNRDLYVNSQGTVSVCKQIPAKELGNLHKENLMQIWQKGLPSFANSLNGNHETTGAPCLSCDEWYTFNA
;
A
#
# COMPACT_ATOMS: atom_id res chain seq x y z
N MET A 1 0.43 29.98 -24.05
CA MET A 1 0.09 30.20 -22.62
C MET A 1 0.37 31.64 -22.27
N LYS A 2 -0.53 32.27 -21.52
CA LYS A 2 -0.48 33.67 -21.11
C LYS A 2 0.63 33.90 -20.09
N PHE A 3 0.82 32.94 -19.21
CA PHE A 3 1.79 32.92 -18.13
C PHE A 3 2.71 31.70 -18.27
N PRO A 4 3.72 31.75 -19.17
CA PRO A 4 4.63 30.64 -19.40
C PRO A 4 5.36 30.15 -18.13
N ILE A 5 5.31 28.85 -17.83
CA ILE A 5 6.11 28.20 -16.79
C ILE A 5 7.49 27.93 -17.37
N SER A 6 8.52 28.23 -16.58
CA SER A 6 9.93 28.02 -16.97
C SER A 6 10.72 27.22 -15.94
N HIS A 7 10.06 26.73 -14.89
CA HIS A 7 10.69 26.09 -13.74
C HIS A 7 9.99 24.76 -13.43
N SER A 8 10.78 23.79 -12.95
CA SER A 8 10.31 22.48 -12.51
C SER A 8 11.02 22.07 -11.22
N ALA A 9 10.34 21.35 -10.35
CA ALA A 9 10.84 20.86 -9.08
C ALA A 9 10.68 19.34 -9.00
N VAL A 10 11.74 18.65 -8.59
CA VAL A 10 11.75 17.21 -8.38
C VAL A 10 12.21 16.94 -6.95
N PHE A 11 11.32 16.35 -6.16
CA PHE A 11 11.58 16.02 -4.77
C PHE A 11 11.70 14.50 -4.59
N PHE A 12 12.83 14.07 -4.04
CA PHE A 12 13.05 12.70 -3.58
C PHE A 12 12.93 12.66 -2.06
N ASN A 13 11.96 11.88 -1.56
CA ASN A 13 11.94 11.50 -0.16
C ASN A 13 13.14 10.54 0.12
N PRO A 14 13.48 10.28 1.40
CA PRO A 14 14.61 9.42 1.75
C PRO A 14 14.55 8.03 1.11
N GLU A 15 13.37 7.42 1.08
CA GLU A 15 13.14 6.08 0.48
C GLU A 15 13.44 6.07 -1.03
N THR A 16 12.97 7.08 -1.76
CA THR A 16 13.20 7.23 -3.21
C THR A 16 14.68 7.49 -3.47
N PHE A 17 15.33 8.32 -2.65
CA PHE A 17 16.76 8.59 -2.76
C PHE A 17 17.59 7.31 -2.59
N ASP A 18 17.31 6.53 -1.55
CA ASP A 18 18.00 5.26 -1.28
C ASP A 18 17.73 4.21 -2.35
N LEU A 19 16.48 4.12 -2.84
CA LEU A 19 16.13 3.26 -3.95
C LEU A 19 16.96 3.59 -5.19
N LEU A 20 17.00 4.86 -5.62
CA LEU A 20 17.78 5.27 -6.78
C LEU A 20 19.27 4.97 -6.57
N ARG A 21 19.80 5.13 -5.36
CA ARG A 21 21.19 4.78 -5.02
C ARG A 21 21.50 3.29 -5.08
N SER A 22 20.50 2.43 -4.90
CA SER A 22 20.66 0.98 -4.97
C SER A 22 20.75 0.44 -6.41
N LEU A 23 20.36 1.24 -7.42
CA LEU A 23 20.38 0.84 -8.82
C LEU A 23 21.78 0.91 -9.43
N SER A 24 21.98 0.21 -10.55
CA SER A 24 23.19 0.39 -11.34
C SER A 24 23.28 1.84 -11.87
N ALA A 25 24.50 2.33 -12.04
CA ALA A 25 24.74 3.68 -12.57
C ALA A 25 24.03 3.89 -13.92
N GLU A 26 24.17 2.92 -14.83
CA GLU A 26 23.57 2.92 -16.17
C GLU A 26 22.03 2.99 -16.12
N GLU A 27 21.40 2.15 -15.31
CA GLU A 27 19.94 2.12 -15.21
C GLU A 27 19.40 3.42 -14.64
N ARG A 28 19.97 3.87 -13.52
CA ARG A 28 19.56 5.12 -12.87
C ARG A 28 19.74 6.32 -13.80
N GLU A 29 20.82 6.38 -14.56
CA GLU A 29 21.04 7.43 -15.55
C GLU A 29 20.02 7.38 -16.68
N ASN A 30 19.69 6.20 -17.19
CA ASN A 30 18.70 6.08 -18.25
C ASN A 30 17.31 6.55 -17.79
N LEU A 31 16.91 6.19 -16.57
CA LEU A 31 15.63 6.62 -15.98
C LEU A 31 15.58 8.15 -15.80
N LEU A 32 16.69 8.76 -15.37
CA LEU A 32 16.81 10.22 -15.29
C LEU A 32 16.71 10.86 -16.68
N ARG A 33 17.48 10.34 -17.65
CA ARG A 33 17.49 10.84 -19.04
C ARG A 33 16.08 10.84 -19.62
N LEU A 34 15.37 9.71 -19.53
CA LEU A 34 14.00 9.60 -20.02
C LEU A 34 13.08 10.65 -19.38
N SER A 35 13.15 10.81 -18.06
CA SER A 35 12.36 11.83 -17.35
C SER A 35 12.65 13.24 -17.88
N LEU A 36 13.94 13.60 -18.00
CA LEU A 36 14.36 14.93 -18.44
C LEU A 36 14.07 15.20 -19.92
N ASP A 37 14.22 14.22 -20.81
CA ASP A 37 13.89 14.35 -22.23
C ASP A 37 12.38 14.63 -22.41
N LYS A 38 11.54 13.91 -21.65
CA LYS A 38 10.09 14.14 -21.64
C LYS A 38 9.74 15.52 -21.12
N LEU A 39 10.35 15.95 -20.01
CA LEU A 39 10.15 17.30 -19.48
C LEU A 39 10.54 18.36 -20.50
N ALA A 40 11.72 18.23 -21.13
CA ALA A 40 12.21 19.18 -22.12
C ALA A 40 11.29 19.28 -23.35
N SER A 41 10.56 18.22 -23.69
CA SER A 41 9.57 18.24 -24.77
C SER A 41 8.28 19.04 -24.43
N VAL A 42 8.01 19.23 -23.14
CA VAL A 42 6.85 19.99 -22.62
C VAL A 42 7.25 21.41 -22.22
N LEU A 43 8.36 21.54 -21.50
CA LEU A 43 8.96 22.79 -21.02
C LEU A 43 10.43 22.90 -21.48
N PRO A 44 10.67 23.31 -22.74
CA PRO A 44 12.02 23.51 -23.25
C PRO A 44 12.79 24.54 -22.41
N ASN A 45 14.07 24.26 -22.12
CA ASN A 45 14.95 25.11 -21.32
C ASN A 45 14.48 25.36 -19.88
N SER A 46 13.62 24.49 -19.31
CA SER A 46 13.21 24.62 -17.90
C SER A 46 14.44 24.66 -16.98
N ALA A 47 14.40 25.54 -15.98
CA ALA A 47 15.24 25.39 -14.79
C ALA A 47 14.67 24.25 -13.95
N VAL A 48 15.48 23.24 -13.63
CA VAL A 48 15.00 22.04 -12.92
C VAL A 48 15.73 21.93 -11.59
N PHE A 49 14.98 22.04 -10.51
CA PHE A 49 15.49 21.96 -9.15
C PHE A 49 15.30 20.55 -8.62
N PHE A 50 16.36 19.98 -8.08
CA PHE A 50 16.34 18.73 -7.32
C PHE A 50 16.64 19.02 -5.86
N ASN A 51 15.94 18.36 -4.93
CA ASN A 51 16.26 18.47 -3.51
C ASN A 51 17.52 17.68 -3.11
N SER A 52 17.93 16.73 -3.94
CA SER A 52 19.11 15.88 -3.77
C SER A 52 19.54 15.30 -5.12
N TRP A 53 20.81 14.90 -5.24
CA TRP A 53 21.35 14.37 -6.51
C TRP A 53 21.96 12.98 -6.31
N PRO A 54 21.15 11.91 -6.41
CA PRO A 54 21.66 10.55 -6.27
C PRO A 54 22.43 10.04 -7.50
N PHE A 55 22.63 10.85 -8.55
CA PHE A 55 23.15 10.40 -9.85
C PHE A 55 24.68 10.54 -9.96
N PRO A 56 25.36 9.63 -10.69
CA PRO A 56 26.82 9.62 -10.76
C PRO A 56 27.35 10.65 -11.78
N GLU A 57 26.59 10.89 -12.85
CA GLU A 57 26.94 11.86 -13.88
C GLU A 57 26.79 13.30 -13.42
N THR A 58 27.64 14.13 -14.01
CA THR A 58 27.56 15.57 -13.80
C THR A 58 26.33 16.14 -14.49
N LYS A 59 25.69 17.12 -13.83
CA LYS A 59 24.53 17.86 -14.36
C LYS A 59 24.77 18.47 -15.75
N SER A 60 26.03 18.74 -16.13
CA SER A 60 26.41 19.22 -17.48
C SER A 60 26.08 18.26 -18.62
N LYS A 61 25.87 16.97 -18.36
CA LYS A 61 25.41 16.00 -19.39
C LYS A 61 24.01 16.31 -19.89
N PHE A 62 23.21 17.02 -19.10
CA PHE A 62 21.82 17.40 -19.41
C PHE A 62 21.69 18.90 -19.66
N ASN A 63 22.65 19.50 -20.38
CA ASN A 63 22.73 20.95 -20.62
C ASN A 63 21.55 21.56 -21.40
N PHE A 64 20.66 20.73 -21.96
CA PHE A 64 19.40 21.15 -22.56
C PHE A 64 18.36 21.61 -21.51
N LEU A 65 18.64 21.37 -20.22
CA LEU A 65 17.93 21.91 -19.06
C LEU A 65 18.92 22.56 -18.08
N ASN A 66 18.45 23.55 -17.32
CA ASN A 66 19.28 24.21 -16.31
C ASN A 66 19.10 23.52 -14.94
N ILE A 67 19.87 22.46 -14.70
CA ILE A 67 19.76 21.65 -13.48
C ILE A 67 20.43 22.32 -12.28
N GLN A 68 19.65 22.49 -11.21
CA GLN A 68 20.07 23.06 -9.93
C GLN A 68 19.77 22.09 -8.79
N ILE A 69 20.60 22.10 -7.75
CA ILE A 69 20.42 21.25 -6.57
C ILE A 69 20.22 22.17 -5.37
N LEU A 70 19.08 22.03 -4.70
CA LEU A 70 18.74 22.75 -3.48
C LEU A 70 18.62 21.71 -2.36
N GLU A 71 19.75 21.39 -1.72
CA GLU A 71 19.78 20.40 -0.65
C GLU A 71 18.75 20.71 0.43
N GLU A 72 17.74 19.84 0.55
CA GLU A 72 16.62 20.00 1.47
C GLU A 72 15.88 18.68 1.69
N SER A 73 15.61 18.35 2.94
CA SER A 73 14.90 17.12 3.33
C SER A 73 13.41 17.35 3.54
N SER A 74 13.00 18.59 3.82
CA SER A 74 11.59 18.95 3.94
C SER A 74 11.00 19.34 2.59
N GLU A 75 9.94 18.64 2.17
CA GLU A 75 9.20 18.94 0.94
C GLU A 75 8.75 20.40 0.88
N ILE A 76 8.11 20.89 1.95
CA ILE A 76 7.56 22.25 2.00
C ILE A 76 8.67 23.30 1.92
N VAL A 77 9.76 23.10 2.65
CA VAL A 77 10.90 24.04 2.61
C VAL A 77 11.54 24.04 1.22
N PHE A 78 11.64 22.87 0.58
CA PHE A 78 12.16 22.75 -0.78
C PHE A 78 11.28 23.52 -1.78
N LEU A 79 9.96 23.32 -1.73
CA LEU A 79 9.02 24.04 -2.59
C LEU A 79 9.13 25.55 -2.39
N LYS A 80 9.24 26.04 -1.14
CA LYS A 80 9.43 27.47 -0.85
C LYS A 80 10.73 28.03 -1.44
N LYS A 81 11.83 27.27 -1.37
CA LYS A 81 13.10 27.66 -2.00
C LYS A 81 12.98 27.74 -3.53
N VAL A 82 12.26 26.80 -4.15
CA VAL A 82 11.97 26.85 -5.60
C VAL A 82 11.10 28.07 -5.93
N ALA A 83 10.04 28.30 -5.16
CA ALA A 83 9.12 29.41 -5.32
C ALA A 83 9.83 30.77 -5.25
N ALA A 84 10.81 30.92 -4.35
CA ALA A 84 11.67 32.10 -4.24
C ALA A 84 12.62 32.31 -5.44
N ALA A 85 12.93 31.25 -6.20
CA ALA A 85 13.80 31.30 -7.37
C ALA A 85 13.05 31.57 -8.69
N LEU A 86 11.71 31.53 -8.67
CA LEU A 86 10.89 31.84 -9.84
C LEU A 86 11.09 33.31 -10.29
N PRO A 87 10.83 33.65 -11.57
CA PRO A 87 10.86 35.03 -12.04
C PRO A 87 9.81 35.90 -11.34
N ASP A 88 9.98 37.22 -11.40
CA ASP A 88 8.96 38.16 -10.90
C ASP A 88 7.61 37.93 -11.59
N SER A 89 6.53 38.17 -10.83
CA SER A 89 5.16 38.11 -11.36
C SER A 89 5.05 39.06 -12.55
N ARG A 90 4.44 38.58 -13.64
CA ARG A 90 4.29 39.34 -14.90
C ARG A 90 3.13 40.32 -14.82
N THR A 91 2.28 40.21 -13.83
CA THR A 91 1.15 41.12 -13.63
C THR A 91 1.56 42.44 -13.01
N GLY A 92 2.65 42.43 -12.23
CA GLY A 92 3.02 43.54 -11.37
C GLY A 92 1.99 43.84 -10.28
N ASP A 93 1.01 42.96 -10.08
CA ASP A 93 0.01 43.07 -9.02
C ASP A 93 0.59 42.52 -7.72
N PRO A 94 0.68 43.32 -6.64
CA PRO A 94 1.19 42.84 -5.36
C PRO A 94 0.28 41.80 -4.70
N ASP A 95 -1.00 41.77 -5.07
CA ASP A 95 -2.01 40.87 -4.52
C ASP A 95 -2.21 39.63 -5.41
N TRP A 96 -1.59 39.57 -6.60
CA TRP A 96 -1.72 38.45 -7.53
C TRP A 96 -0.41 38.04 -8.21
N ASP A 97 0.04 36.81 -7.93
CA ASP A 97 1.28 36.23 -8.49
C ASP A 97 0.99 35.07 -9.44
N ASP A 98 1.32 35.27 -10.72
CA ASP A 98 1.09 34.28 -11.78
C ASP A 98 2.23 33.26 -11.96
N ALA A 99 3.29 33.33 -11.14
CA ALA A 99 4.42 32.44 -11.27
C ALA A 99 4.10 31.04 -10.73
N SER A 100 4.22 30.04 -11.62
CA SER A 100 4.02 28.62 -11.29
C SER A 100 5.17 27.75 -11.78
N PHE A 101 5.24 26.52 -11.27
CA PHE A 101 6.23 25.52 -11.67
C PHE A 101 5.63 24.11 -11.70
N PHE A 102 6.22 23.23 -12.51
CA PHE A 102 5.91 21.80 -12.49
C PHE A 102 6.53 21.15 -11.26
N TYR A 103 5.82 20.23 -10.63
CA TYR A 103 6.25 19.53 -9.44
C TYR A 103 6.09 18.02 -9.58
N PHE A 104 7.13 17.29 -9.19
CA PHE A 104 7.20 15.83 -9.20
C PHE A 104 7.74 15.32 -7.86
N THR A 105 7.12 14.25 -7.34
CA THR A 105 7.51 13.57 -6.08
C THR A 105 8.42 12.35 -6.32
N GLY A 106 9.15 12.36 -7.44
CA GLY A 106 9.92 11.22 -7.94
C GLY A 106 10.36 11.44 -9.39
N LEU A 107 10.92 10.39 -10.02
CA LEU A 107 11.22 10.42 -11.46
C LEU A 107 9.98 10.03 -12.28
N PHE A 108 9.94 10.39 -13.54
CA PHE A 108 8.73 10.29 -14.37
C PHE A 108 9.08 9.83 -15.80
N PRO A 109 9.71 8.66 -15.98
CA PRO A 109 10.14 8.20 -17.30
C PRO A 109 8.97 7.87 -18.25
N CYS A 110 7.76 7.67 -17.70
CA CYS A 110 6.53 7.41 -18.46
C CYS A 110 5.60 8.63 -18.54
N LEU A 111 6.13 9.84 -18.37
CA LEU A 111 5.36 11.08 -18.50
C LEU A 111 4.65 11.16 -19.86
N ASP A 112 3.34 11.39 -19.83
CA ASP A 112 2.55 11.69 -21.02
C ASP A 112 2.70 13.18 -21.34
N THR A 113 3.44 13.48 -22.40
CA THR A 113 3.80 14.85 -22.76
C THR A 113 2.61 15.64 -23.31
N ASN A 114 1.61 14.98 -23.89
CA ASN A 114 0.41 15.64 -24.40
C ASN A 114 -0.51 16.03 -23.24
N LEU A 115 -0.76 15.12 -22.31
CA LEU A 115 -1.58 15.42 -21.13
C LEU A 115 -0.90 16.43 -20.21
N SER A 116 0.44 16.39 -20.13
CA SER A 116 1.21 17.40 -19.39
C SER A 116 1.04 18.80 -19.97
N ARG A 117 0.93 18.94 -21.30
CA ARG A 117 0.59 20.23 -21.93
C ARG A 117 -0.86 20.60 -21.65
N GLU A 118 -1.79 19.65 -21.71
CA GLU A 118 -3.21 19.91 -21.47
C GLU A 118 -3.47 20.42 -20.05
N ILE A 119 -2.96 19.75 -19.01
CA ILE A 119 -3.11 20.22 -17.63
C ILE A 119 -2.45 21.58 -17.43
N TYR A 120 -1.34 21.84 -18.12
CA TYR A 120 -0.67 23.13 -18.08
C TYR A 120 -1.50 24.24 -18.75
N GLU A 121 -2.08 23.99 -19.92
CA GLU A 121 -2.99 24.92 -20.58
C GLU A 121 -4.23 25.24 -19.71
N ARG A 122 -4.75 24.25 -18.97
CA ARG A 122 -5.86 24.44 -18.03
C ARG A 122 -5.45 25.29 -16.83
N HIS A 123 -4.31 24.99 -16.22
CA HIS A 123 -3.74 25.78 -15.13
C HIS A 123 -3.58 27.25 -15.53
N ASP A 124 -3.00 27.51 -16.71
CA ASP A 124 -2.83 28.87 -17.26
C ASP A 124 -4.17 29.54 -17.59
N ARG A 125 -5.14 28.78 -18.12
CA ARG A 125 -6.46 29.32 -18.50
C ARG A 125 -7.29 29.74 -17.29
N TYR A 126 -7.27 28.94 -16.24
CA TYR A 126 -8.10 29.13 -15.04
C TYR A 126 -7.34 29.80 -13.89
N LEU A 127 -6.07 30.13 -14.09
CA LEU A 127 -5.24 30.83 -13.11
C LEU A 127 -5.20 30.11 -11.76
N SER A 128 -5.16 28.78 -11.82
CA SER A 128 -5.21 27.94 -10.64
C SER A 128 -3.94 28.08 -9.81
N GLN A 129 -4.09 27.99 -8.50
CA GLN A 129 -2.97 28.00 -7.58
C GLN A 129 -2.35 26.61 -7.41
N TYR A 130 -3.13 25.56 -7.66
CA TYR A 130 -2.70 24.17 -7.65
C TYR A 130 -3.45 23.35 -8.70
N SER A 131 -2.74 22.54 -9.48
CA SER A 131 -3.33 21.62 -10.44
C SER A 131 -2.76 20.23 -10.29
N TYR A 132 -3.63 19.22 -10.25
CA TYR A 132 -3.24 17.82 -10.13
C TYR A 132 -4.28 16.93 -10.79
N SER A 133 -3.96 15.65 -10.96
CA SER A 133 -4.94 14.66 -11.39
C SER A 133 -5.41 13.78 -10.24
N GLU A 134 -6.72 13.49 -10.20
CA GLU A 134 -7.26 12.54 -9.23
C GLU A 134 -7.22 11.09 -9.73
N ASN A 135 -7.34 10.85 -11.04
CA ASN A 135 -7.47 9.49 -11.60
C ASN A 135 -6.29 9.01 -12.43
N LEU A 136 -5.32 9.88 -12.73
CA LEU A 136 -4.06 9.48 -13.35
C LEU A 136 -3.06 9.06 -12.26
N PRO A 137 -2.31 7.97 -12.48
CA PRO A 137 -1.19 7.57 -11.64
C PRO A 137 -0.12 8.66 -11.52
N ALA A 138 0.53 8.73 -10.36
CA ALA A 138 1.71 9.57 -10.16
C ALA A 138 2.79 9.24 -11.22
N GLY A 139 3.47 10.26 -11.75
CA GLY A 139 4.49 10.12 -12.80
C GLY A 139 3.97 10.17 -14.24
N ILE A 140 2.65 10.22 -14.47
CA ILE A 140 2.07 10.38 -15.83
C ILE A 140 1.92 11.85 -16.22
N VAL A 141 1.52 12.72 -15.29
CA VAL A 141 1.42 14.17 -15.48
C VAL A 141 2.09 14.89 -14.31
N PRO A 142 2.56 16.14 -14.49
CA PRO A 142 3.05 16.96 -13.39
C PRO A 142 1.88 17.39 -12.49
N THR A 143 2.20 17.61 -11.21
CA THR A 143 1.46 18.59 -10.41
C THR A 143 1.95 19.98 -10.79
N ILE A 144 1.08 20.99 -10.84
CA ILE A 144 1.48 22.38 -11.09
C ILE A 144 1.15 23.21 -9.86
N VAL A 145 2.14 23.95 -9.38
CA VAL A 145 2.05 24.70 -8.12
C VAL A 145 2.43 26.15 -8.36
N SER A 146 1.61 27.07 -7.86
CA SER A 146 1.91 28.51 -7.88
C SER A 146 2.82 28.93 -6.73
N ARG A 147 3.53 30.05 -6.91
CA ARG A 147 4.25 30.73 -5.83
C ARG A 147 3.30 31.11 -4.71
N GLU A 148 2.12 31.60 -5.05
CA GLU A 148 1.11 32.04 -4.10
C GLU A 148 0.67 30.91 -3.17
N PHE A 149 0.31 29.74 -3.72
CA PHE A 149 0.00 28.54 -2.93
C PHE A 149 1.15 28.21 -1.97
N THR A 150 2.37 28.14 -2.52
CA THR A 150 3.56 27.73 -1.76
C THR A 150 3.87 28.68 -0.60
N ASN A 151 3.74 29.99 -0.83
CA ASN A 151 3.92 31.01 0.19
C ASN A 151 2.80 30.99 1.25
N GLY A 152 1.59 30.57 0.86
CA GLY A 152 0.45 30.39 1.74
C GLY A 152 0.58 29.20 2.70
N ILE A 153 1.50 28.26 2.48
CA ILE A 153 1.72 27.12 3.38
C ILE A 153 2.47 27.60 4.65
N PRO A 154 1.95 27.37 5.86
CA PRO A 154 2.65 27.73 7.10
C PRO A 154 3.97 26.96 7.27
N ASP A 155 5.02 27.62 7.81
CA ASP A 155 6.34 27.01 8.03
C ASP A 155 6.31 25.80 8.98
N ALA A 156 5.33 25.75 9.89
CA ALA A 156 5.17 24.67 10.85
C ALA A 156 4.50 23.40 10.26
N THR A 157 4.12 23.42 8.97
CA THR A 157 3.44 22.30 8.30
C THR A 157 4.35 21.08 8.21
N LYS A 158 3.83 19.91 8.65
CA LYS A 158 4.55 18.62 8.64
C LYS A 158 3.99 17.60 7.64
N THR A 159 2.99 18.00 6.86
CA THR A 159 2.35 17.18 5.83
C THR A 159 2.96 17.46 4.47
N THR A 160 2.64 16.64 3.47
CA THR A 160 2.96 16.94 2.07
C THR A 160 2.16 18.14 1.57
N ALA A 161 2.56 18.72 0.43
CA ALA A 161 1.80 19.81 -0.20
C ALA A 161 0.39 19.36 -0.59
N GLN A 162 0.25 18.13 -1.09
CA GLN A 162 -1.05 17.54 -1.46
C GLN A 162 -1.96 17.32 -0.25
N GLU A 163 -1.42 16.80 0.86
CA GLU A 163 -2.19 16.62 2.10
C GLU A 163 -2.62 17.94 2.72
N TYR A 164 -1.75 18.95 2.68
CA TYR A 164 -2.08 20.30 3.12
C TYR A 164 -3.20 20.89 2.27
N LEU A 165 -3.11 20.78 0.94
CA LEU A 165 -4.17 21.20 0.03
C LEU A 165 -5.48 20.49 0.34
N GLY A 166 -5.48 19.17 0.51
CA GLY A 166 -6.69 18.40 0.79
C GLY A 166 -7.44 18.87 2.05
N LYS A 167 -6.72 19.36 3.07
CA LYS A 167 -7.30 19.93 4.29
C LYS A 167 -7.78 21.38 4.13
N ASN A 168 -7.31 22.08 3.10
CA ASN A 168 -7.53 23.52 2.90
C ASN A 168 -8.07 23.84 1.50
N ILE A 169 -8.68 22.87 0.80
CA ILE A 169 -9.01 22.98 -0.63
C ILE A 169 -9.92 24.18 -0.94
N ASN A 170 -10.80 24.54 0.00
CA ASN A 170 -11.73 25.68 -0.13
C ASN A 170 -11.04 27.06 -0.06
N HIS A 171 -9.75 27.11 0.26
CA HIS A 171 -8.97 28.35 0.33
C HIS A 171 -8.12 28.60 -0.92
N TYR A 172 -8.16 27.68 -1.90
CA TYR A 172 -7.31 27.76 -3.08
C TYR A 172 -8.10 27.55 -4.36
N ASP A 173 -7.69 28.21 -5.43
CA ASP A 173 -8.18 27.92 -6.78
C ASP A 173 -7.50 26.66 -7.30
N VAL A 174 -8.26 25.57 -7.42
CA VAL A 174 -7.74 24.25 -7.74
C VAL A 174 -8.31 23.74 -9.05
N GLU A 175 -7.42 23.25 -9.91
CA GLU A 175 -7.80 22.54 -11.13
C GLU A 175 -7.56 21.04 -10.96
N ILE A 176 -8.65 20.27 -10.90
CA ILE A 176 -8.60 18.82 -10.77
C ILE A 176 -8.77 18.19 -12.16
N PHE A 177 -7.71 17.56 -12.63
CA PHE A 177 -7.61 17.00 -13.97
C PHE A 177 -8.08 15.54 -14.01
N TYR A 178 -9.01 15.26 -14.91
CA TYR A 178 -9.50 13.90 -15.17
C TYR A 178 -9.37 13.55 -16.65
N HIS A 179 -8.89 12.35 -16.93
CA HIS A 179 -8.82 11.81 -18.28
C HIS A 179 -9.22 10.33 -18.29
N ALA A 180 -9.93 9.85 -19.31
CA ALA A 180 -10.25 8.43 -19.44
C ALA A 180 -9.05 7.64 -20.00
N PRO A 181 -8.87 6.34 -19.65
CA PRO A 181 -9.68 5.55 -18.72
C PRO A 181 -9.50 5.92 -17.24
N ASP A 182 -10.40 5.52 -16.34
CA ASP A 182 -10.17 5.67 -14.90
C ASP A 182 -9.32 4.52 -14.36
N LEU A 183 -8.11 4.83 -13.88
CA LEU A 183 -7.16 3.84 -13.36
C LEU A 183 -7.01 3.86 -11.84
N ARG A 184 -7.90 4.53 -11.10
CA ARG A 184 -7.84 4.56 -9.62
C ARG A 184 -7.90 3.16 -9.03
N GLN A 185 -8.73 2.27 -9.61
CA GLN A 185 -8.78 0.88 -9.20
C GLN A 185 -7.45 0.15 -9.38
N TYR A 186 -6.55 0.58 -10.27
CA TYR A 186 -5.27 -0.09 -10.48
C TYR A 186 -4.20 0.35 -9.47
N ARG A 187 -4.39 1.49 -8.79
CA ARG A 187 -3.41 2.10 -7.86
C ARG A 187 -1.97 2.02 -8.39
N LEU A 188 -1.80 2.39 -9.66
CA LEU A 188 -0.49 2.40 -10.31
C LEU A 188 0.33 3.59 -9.80
N ASP A 189 1.65 3.46 -9.89
CA ASP A 189 2.59 4.50 -9.55
C ASP A 189 3.78 4.41 -10.51
N PHE A 190 3.98 5.44 -11.34
CA PHE A 190 5.08 5.58 -12.29
C PHE A 190 6.16 6.56 -11.80
N SER A 191 6.10 6.98 -10.53
CA SER A 191 6.98 8.00 -9.95
C SER A 191 8.33 7.46 -9.42
N LEU A 192 8.54 6.14 -9.50
CA LEU A 192 9.71 5.44 -8.92
C LEU A 192 9.87 5.64 -7.41
N LYS A 193 8.77 5.84 -6.68
CA LYS A 193 8.76 6.06 -5.22
C LYS A 193 9.28 4.87 -4.42
N ASN A 194 9.06 3.65 -4.91
CA ASN A 194 9.42 2.39 -4.24
C ASN A 194 9.75 1.28 -5.26
N ARG A 195 10.22 0.12 -4.80
CA ARG A 195 10.62 -0.96 -5.72
C ARG A 195 9.47 -1.45 -6.59
N ARG A 196 8.25 -1.48 -6.06
CA ARG A 196 7.07 -1.87 -6.85
C ARG A 196 6.82 -0.92 -8.02
N SER A 197 6.87 0.39 -7.79
CA SER A 197 6.75 1.40 -8.88
C SER A 197 7.89 1.29 -9.90
N LEU A 198 9.11 0.99 -9.46
CA LEU A 198 10.25 0.72 -10.35
C LEU A 198 10.03 -0.52 -11.21
N ASN A 199 9.56 -1.62 -10.62
CA ASN A 199 9.31 -2.86 -11.35
C ASN A 199 8.16 -2.72 -12.34
N LEU A 200 7.12 -1.95 -12.00
CA LEU A 200 6.07 -1.55 -12.94
C LEU A 200 6.67 -0.80 -14.13
N VAL A 201 7.40 0.30 -13.87
CA VAL A 201 8.03 1.11 -14.92
C VAL A 201 8.97 0.29 -15.80
N ARG A 202 9.80 -0.59 -15.20
CA ARG A 202 10.66 -1.52 -15.96
C ARG A 202 9.86 -2.38 -16.93
N GLY A 203 8.68 -2.87 -16.52
CA GLY A 203 7.81 -3.64 -17.39
C GLY A 203 7.34 -2.85 -18.61
N PHE A 204 6.98 -1.59 -18.43
CA PHE A 204 6.58 -0.68 -19.51
C PHE A 204 7.76 -0.31 -20.43
N LEU A 205 8.90 0.06 -19.84
CA LEU A 205 10.09 0.49 -20.60
C LEU A 205 10.75 -0.66 -21.38
N LYS A 206 10.56 -1.91 -20.97
CA LYS A 206 10.97 -3.09 -21.77
C LYS A 206 10.23 -3.17 -23.10
N ALA A 207 8.99 -2.68 -23.17
CA ALA A 207 8.20 -2.71 -24.39
C ALA A 207 8.46 -1.46 -25.27
N LYS A 208 8.42 -0.26 -24.68
CA LYS A 208 8.74 1.01 -25.37
C LYS A 208 8.98 2.15 -24.38
N GLU A 209 9.61 3.23 -24.85
CA GLU A 209 9.86 4.46 -24.06
C GLU A 209 8.72 5.50 -24.19
N GLU A 210 8.01 5.50 -25.32
CA GLU A 210 6.94 6.45 -25.61
C GLU A 210 5.56 5.86 -25.30
N TRP A 211 4.95 6.33 -24.20
CA TRP A 211 3.64 5.91 -23.73
C TRP A 211 2.66 7.07 -23.70
N SER A 212 1.44 6.81 -24.20
CA SER A 212 0.27 7.64 -23.92
C SER A 212 -0.55 7.00 -22.80
N TYR A 213 -1.18 7.80 -21.94
CA TYR A 213 -2.00 7.33 -20.83
C TYR A 213 -3.10 6.35 -21.27
N SER A 214 -3.74 6.62 -22.42
CA SER A 214 -4.81 5.78 -22.96
C SER A 214 -4.36 4.37 -23.34
N GLU A 215 -3.04 4.15 -23.53
CA GLU A 215 -2.47 2.84 -23.86
C GLU A 215 -2.21 1.98 -22.62
N ILE A 216 -2.19 2.57 -21.41
CA ILE A 216 -1.79 1.88 -20.18
C ILE A 216 -2.75 0.74 -19.84
N GLN A 217 -4.07 0.98 -19.88
CA GLN A 217 -5.05 -0.04 -19.51
C GLN A 217 -5.06 -1.22 -20.49
N PRO A 218 -5.20 -1.01 -21.82
CA PRO A 218 -5.17 -2.12 -22.78
C PRO A 218 -3.88 -2.92 -22.67
N TRP A 219 -2.74 -2.24 -22.48
CA TRP A 219 -1.46 -2.91 -22.32
C TRP A 219 -1.40 -3.80 -21.08
N ILE A 220 -1.87 -3.31 -19.91
CA ILE A 220 -1.92 -4.12 -18.69
C ILE A 220 -2.87 -5.32 -18.85
N GLN A 221 -3.97 -5.17 -19.58
CA GLN A 221 -4.91 -6.26 -19.85
C GLN A 221 -4.30 -7.37 -20.71
N GLU A 222 -3.45 -7.01 -21.68
CA GLU A 222 -2.70 -7.93 -22.53
C GLU A 222 -1.45 -8.50 -21.83
N HIS A 223 -0.85 -7.74 -20.91
CA HIS A 223 0.38 -8.05 -20.17
C HIS A 223 0.19 -8.00 -18.64
N PRO A 224 -0.70 -8.85 -18.07
CA PRO A 224 -1.03 -8.83 -16.65
C PRO A 224 0.17 -9.06 -15.74
N GLU A 225 1.23 -9.71 -16.21
CA GLU A 225 2.49 -9.96 -15.48
C GLU A 225 3.23 -8.67 -15.12
N VAL A 226 3.04 -7.59 -15.89
CA VAL A 226 3.64 -6.27 -15.59
C VAL A 226 2.99 -5.63 -14.36
N PHE A 227 1.71 -5.92 -14.13
CA PHE A 227 0.99 -5.43 -12.95
C PHE A 227 1.09 -6.40 -11.75
N ARG A 228 1.13 -7.71 -12.01
CA ARG A 228 1.28 -8.78 -11.00
C ARG A 228 2.74 -9.12 -10.73
N THR A 229 3.53 -8.13 -10.31
CA THR A 229 4.99 -8.26 -10.17
C THR A 229 5.44 -9.20 -9.05
N GLY A 230 4.67 -9.32 -7.97
CA GLY A 230 4.96 -10.17 -6.82
C GLY A 230 3.97 -9.93 -5.68
N PRO A 231 3.84 -10.87 -4.72
CA PRO A 231 2.95 -10.66 -3.59
C PRO A 231 3.48 -9.55 -2.69
N SER A 232 2.59 -8.68 -2.20
CA SER A 232 2.91 -7.76 -1.09
C SER A 232 2.29 -8.17 0.22
N TYR A 233 1.39 -9.14 0.23
CA TYR A 233 0.77 -9.59 1.46
C TYR A 233 0.84 -11.10 1.54
N LEU A 234 1.60 -11.60 2.52
CA LEU A 234 1.74 -13.01 2.81
C LEU A 234 0.85 -13.35 4.02
N GLU A 235 -0.33 -13.92 3.77
CA GLU A 235 -1.22 -14.38 4.83
C GLU A 235 -0.88 -15.84 5.16
N LEU A 236 -0.34 -16.05 6.36
CA LEU A 236 0.20 -17.33 6.80
C LEU A 236 -0.65 -17.88 7.95
N GLU A 237 -1.29 -19.01 7.69
CA GLU A 237 -1.90 -19.84 8.74
C GLU A 237 -0.79 -20.61 9.45
N VAL A 238 -0.05 -19.93 10.33
CA VAL A 238 1.10 -20.52 11.03
C VAL A 238 0.72 -21.70 11.93
N TYR A 239 -0.53 -21.71 12.41
CA TYR A 239 -1.11 -22.80 13.17
C TYR A 239 -2.58 -22.99 12.75
N ARG A 240 -3.00 -24.23 12.52
CA ARG A 240 -4.39 -24.59 12.26
C ARG A 240 -5.05 -25.09 13.53
N GLY A 241 -6.17 -24.47 13.89
CA GLY A 241 -6.97 -24.84 15.06
C GLY A 241 -7.18 -23.67 16.01
N CYS A 242 -8.26 -23.74 16.78
CA CYS A 242 -8.60 -22.74 17.79
C CYS A 242 -9.46 -23.42 18.85
N GLU A 243 -9.26 -23.03 20.11
CA GLU A 243 -10.05 -23.55 21.22
C GLU A 243 -11.35 -22.76 21.45
N LEU A 244 -11.57 -21.67 20.70
CA LEU A 244 -12.84 -20.94 20.64
C LEU A 244 -13.75 -21.56 19.57
N SER A 245 -15.05 -21.31 19.68
CA SER A 245 -16.07 -21.74 18.73
C SER A 245 -16.89 -20.56 18.23
N CYS A 246 -16.20 -19.54 17.73
CA CYS A 246 -16.84 -18.28 17.35
C CYS A 246 -17.93 -18.50 16.29
N THR A 247 -19.12 -17.94 16.52
CA THR A 247 -20.29 -18.11 15.64
C THR A 247 -20.15 -17.46 14.26
N PHE A 248 -19.09 -16.67 14.07
CA PHE A 248 -18.75 -15.95 12.85
C PHE A 248 -17.44 -16.43 12.22
N CYS A 249 -16.87 -17.56 12.68
CA CYS A 249 -15.62 -18.09 12.17
C CYS A 249 -15.86 -19.15 11.08
N PRO A 250 -15.26 -19.01 9.89
CA PRO A 250 -15.40 -19.98 8.79
C PRO A 250 -14.88 -21.38 9.14
N ARG A 251 -13.95 -21.52 10.10
CA ARG A 251 -13.46 -22.84 10.56
C ARG A 251 -14.60 -23.70 11.11
N GLN A 252 -15.66 -23.10 11.68
CA GLN A 252 -16.83 -23.83 12.18
C GLN A 252 -17.68 -24.47 11.08
N PHE A 253 -17.45 -24.09 9.82
CA PHE A 253 -18.21 -24.54 8.65
C PHE A 253 -17.37 -25.41 7.69
N GLY A 254 -16.09 -25.63 8.01
CA GLY A 254 -15.18 -26.48 7.24
C GLY A 254 -14.76 -27.74 8.00
N SER A 255 -13.90 -28.54 7.37
CA SER A 255 -13.28 -29.68 8.06
C SER A 255 -12.25 -29.23 9.10
N SER A 256 -12.22 -29.96 10.22
CA SER A 256 -11.22 -29.85 11.30
C SER A 256 -10.09 -30.88 11.17
N ASP A 257 -10.00 -31.64 10.07
CA ASP A 257 -9.02 -32.73 9.91
C ASP A 257 -7.56 -32.27 9.96
N GLN A 258 -7.32 -30.99 9.68
CA GLN A 258 -5.99 -30.38 9.72
C GLN A 258 -5.71 -29.66 11.05
N ASP A 259 -6.61 -29.68 12.03
CA ASP A 259 -6.32 -29.04 13.31
C ASP A 259 -5.09 -29.66 13.98
N GLY A 260 -4.25 -28.80 14.54
CA GLY A 260 -2.96 -29.16 15.13
C GLY A 260 -1.78 -29.15 14.16
N THR A 261 -2.00 -28.88 12.87
CA THR A 261 -0.91 -28.70 11.90
C THR A 261 -0.33 -27.29 11.99
N PHE A 262 0.96 -27.15 11.69
CA PHE A 262 1.65 -25.87 11.84
C PHE A 262 2.91 -25.76 10.98
N LEU A 263 3.31 -24.52 10.69
CA LEU A 263 4.53 -24.18 9.95
C LEU A 263 5.73 -24.09 10.90
N SER A 264 6.88 -24.66 10.52
CA SER A 264 8.09 -24.52 11.32
C SER A 264 8.75 -23.14 11.17
N PRO A 265 9.57 -22.69 12.15
CA PRO A 265 10.37 -21.47 11.98
C PRO A 265 11.27 -21.50 10.75
N SER A 266 11.90 -22.64 10.46
CA SER A 266 12.75 -22.84 9.28
C SER A 266 11.99 -22.71 7.95
N PHE A 267 10.70 -23.06 7.93
CA PHE A 267 9.85 -22.84 6.76
C PHE A 267 9.67 -21.35 6.51
N LEU A 268 9.40 -20.56 7.57
CA LEU A 268 9.23 -19.11 7.45
C LEU A 268 10.52 -18.42 7.02
N GLU A 269 11.67 -18.78 7.60
CA GLU A 269 12.97 -18.25 7.20
C GLU A 269 13.22 -18.46 5.69
N ASN A 270 12.91 -19.66 5.19
CA ASN A 270 13.06 -19.99 3.77
C ASN A 270 12.05 -19.22 2.89
N LEU A 271 10.79 -19.09 3.32
CA LEU A 271 9.77 -18.35 2.58
C LEU A 271 10.13 -16.87 2.45
N VAL A 272 10.53 -16.25 3.56
CA VAL A 272 10.92 -14.83 3.58
C VAL A 272 12.15 -14.60 2.70
N LYS A 273 13.17 -15.47 2.81
CA LYS A 273 14.34 -15.41 1.92
C LYS A 273 13.94 -15.48 0.44
N GLN A 274 13.07 -16.43 0.08
CA GLN A 274 12.61 -16.57 -1.31
C GLN A 274 11.80 -15.36 -1.78
N GLN A 275 10.99 -14.75 -0.92
CA GLN A 275 10.23 -13.53 -1.22
C GLN A 275 11.17 -12.39 -1.65
N GLU A 276 12.22 -12.17 -0.86
CA GLU A 276 13.19 -11.10 -1.09
C GLU A 276 14.03 -11.34 -2.35
N GLU A 277 14.53 -12.56 -2.51
CA GLU A 277 15.35 -12.97 -3.66
C GLU A 277 14.55 -12.98 -4.98
N SER A 278 13.25 -13.31 -4.94
CA SER A 278 12.44 -13.49 -6.16
C SER A 278 11.79 -12.20 -6.66
N PHE A 279 11.31 -11.34 -5.74
CA PHE A 279 10.43 -10.23 -6.14
C PHE A 279 11.02 -8.85 -5.85
N SER A 280 11.97 -8.73 -4.91
CA SER A 280 12.60 -7.45 -4.52
C SER A 280 11.60 -6.31 -4.26
N ASN A 281 10.35 -6.62 -3.93
CA ASN A 281 9.28 -5.67 -3.64
C ASN A 281 9.04 -5.63 -2.14
N GLU A 282 8.57 -4.48 -1.64
CA GLU A 282 8.09 -4.36 -0.28
C GLU A 282 6.90 -5.32 -0.02
N TYR A 283 6.88 -5.92 1.17
CA TYR A 283 5.83 -6.86 1.56
C TYR A 283 5.55 -6.83 3.07
N SER A 284 4.36 -7.31 3.42
CA SER A 284 3.88 -7.50 4.78
C SER A 284 3.59 -8.99 5.00
N VAL A 285 3.81 -9.46 6.22
CA VAL A 285 3.47 -10.82 6.64
C VAL A 285 2.36 -10.74 7.66
N CYS A 286 1.31 -11.55 7.52
CA CYS A 286 0.25 -11.69 8.51
C CYS A 286 0.21 -13.11 9.04
N PHE A 287 0.32 -13.28 10.34
CA PHE A 287 -0.07 -14.50 11.03
C PHE A 287 -1.57 -14.46 11.27
N GLY A 288 -2.31 -15.12 10.39
CA GLY A 288 -3.77 -15.09 10.33
C GLY A 288 -4.34 -16.40 9.80
N GLY A 289 -5.37 -16.33 8.95
CA GLY A 289 -6.03 -17.51 8.41
C GLY A 289 -7.11 -18.09 9.33
N LEU A 290 -7.17 -19.42 9.46
CA LEU A 290 -8.29 -20.11 10.09
C LEU A 290 -7.95 -20.75 11.46
N GLY A 291 -6.82 -20.38 12.05
CA GLY A 291 -6.40 -20.83 13.38
C GLY A 291 -6.01 -19.69 14.32
N GLU A 292 -5.61 -20.04 15.54
CA GLU A 292 -5.09 -19.12 16.54
C GLU A 292 -3.55 -19.20 16.57
N PRO A 293 -2.82 -18.18 16.08
CA PRO A 293 -1.36 -18.24 15.99
C PRO A 293 -0.66 -18.41 17.33
N LEU A 294 -1.24 -17.92 18.44
CA LEU A 294 -0.67 -18.07 19.78
C LEU A 294 -0.69 -19.51 20.32
N LEU A 295 -1.38 -20.45 19.66
CA LEU A 295 -1.31 -21.87 20.00
C LEU A 295 -0.07 -22.57 19.40
N HIS A 296 0.70 -21.88 18.55
CA HIS A 296 1.89 -22.46 17.97
C HIS A 296 2.95 -22.75 19.04
N PRO A 297 3.51 -23.98 19.11
CA PRO A 297 4.44 -24.38 20.19
C PRO A 297 5.74 -23.56 20.20
N GLU A 298 6.14 -23.03 19.05
CA GLU A 298 7.34 -22.20 18.88
C GLU A 298 7.02 -20.77 18.42
N PHE A 299 5.87 -20.21 18.80
CA PHE A 299 5.41 -18.88 18.35
C PHE A 299 6.49 -17.77 18.44
N PRO A 300 7.26 -17.62 19.54
CA PRO A 300 8.39 -16.66 19.61
C PRO A 300 9.44 -16.82 18.50
N LYS A 301 9.71 -18.06 18.09
CA LYS A 301 10.67 -18.34 17.01
C LYS A 301 10.10 -17.97 15.64
N LEU A 302 8.79 -18.07 15.44
CA LEU A 302 8.14 -17.62 14.20
C LEU A 302 8.26 -16.10 14.03
N ILE A 303 8.03 -15.34 15.10
CA ILE A 303 8.24 -13.89 15.09
C ILE A 303 9.69 -13.59 14.71
N SER A 304 10.65 -14.23 15.39
CA SER A 304 12.08 -14.07 15.12
C SER A 304 12.46 -14.41 13.66
N ALA A 305 11.86 -15.46 13.08
CA ALA A 305 12.10 -15.87 11.70
C ALA A 305 11.70 -14.80 10.68
N VAL A 306 10.64 -14.04 10.96
CA VAL A 306 10.15 -12.97 10.07
C VAL A 306 10.91 -11.66 10.31
N ILE A 307 10.99 -11.19 11.56
CA ILE A 307 11.60 -9.88 11.86
C ILE A 307 13.13 -9.91 11.92
N GLY A 308 13.73 -11.10 12.02
CA GLY A 308 15.17 -11.31 12.06
C GLY A 308 15.86 -11.06 10.72
N THR A 309 15.09 -10.83 9.66
CA THR A 309 15.66 -10.41 8.37
C THR A 309 16.15 -8.97 8.47
N SER A 310 17.43 -8.74 8.17
CA SER A 310 18.01 -7.38 8.03
C SER A 310 17.49 -6.59 6.84
N SER A 311 16.45 -7.11 6.17
CA SER A 311 15.87 -6.55 4.98
C SER A 311 14.94 -5.39 5.29
N HIS A 312 15.09 -4.35 4.49
CA HIS A 312 14.19 -3.20 4.41
C HIS A 312 12.96 -3.46 3.56
N LEU A 313 12.82 -4.65 2.95
CA LEU A 313 11.64 -5.02 2.16
C LEU A 313 10.45 -5.39 3.06
N LEU A 314 10.69 -6.02 4.21
CA LEU A 314 9.65 -6.29 5.20
C LEU A 314 9.17 -4.96 5.81
N GLN A 315 7.93 -4.58 5.49
CA GLN A 315 7.27 -3.41 6.04
C GLN A 315 6.70 -3.70 7.42
N GLU A 316 6.00 -4.82 7.57
CA GLU A 316 5.30 -5.14 8.81
C GLU A 316 5.05 -6.65 8.97
N LEU A 317 5.12 -7.12 10.22
CA LEU A 317 4.53 -8.36 10.69
C LEU A 317 3.25 -8.06 11.46
N ILE A 318 2.12 -8.52 10.94
CA ILE A 318 0.80 -8.43 11.55
C ILE A 318 0.51 -9.75 12.27
N VAL A 319 0.02 -9.69 13.50
CA VAL A 319 -0.46 -10.85 14.25
C VAL A 319 -1.94 -10.67 14.54
N GLU A 320 -2.79 -11.44 13.85
CA GLU A 320 -4.23 -11.51 14.11
C GLU A 320 -4.53 -12.61 15.14
N THR A 321 -5.05 -12.24 16.30
CA THR A 321 -5.24 -13.17 17.42
C THR A 321 -6.51 -12.87 18.21
N ALA A 322 -7.12 -13.90 18.80
CA ALA A 322 -8.16 -13.72 19.81
C ALA A 322 -7.59 -13.51 21.23
N LEU A 323 -6.25 -13.60 21.40
CA LEU A 323 -5.49 -13.25 22.61
C LEU A 323 -5.98 -13.93 23.91
N TYR A 324 -6.70 -15.04 23.80
CA TYR A 324 -7.30 -15.73 24.95
C TYR A 324 -6.37 -16.76 25.61
N SER A 325 -5.33 -17.21 24.89
CA SER A 325 -4.44 -18.30 25.31
C SER A 325 -3.46 -17.85 26.40
N ASP A 326 -2.64 -18.78 26.90
CA ASP A 326 -1.53 -18.40 27.76
C ASP A 326 -0.50 -17.58 26.99
N PHE A 327 -0.20 -16.40 27.52
CA PHE A 327 0.61 -15.39 26.85
C PHE A 327 1.97 -15.17 27.53
N GLU A 328 2.28 -15.84 28.64
CA GLU A 328 3.50 -15.54 29.42
C GLU A 328 4.79 -15.75 28.63
N ASN A 329 4.90 -16.88 27.91
CA ASN A 329 6.10 -17.17 27.13
C ASN A 329 6.32 -16.11 26.03
N THR A 330 5.24 -15.79 25.31
CA THR A 330 5.24 -14.77 24.26
C THR A 330 5.56 -13.39 24.85
N PHE A 331 4.90 -13.00 25.94
CA PHE A 331 5.14 -11.75 26.64
C PHE A 331 6.60 -11.57 27.07
N ASN A 332 7.19 -12.61 27.68
CA ASN A 332 8.59 -12.59 28.09
C ASN A 332 9.51 -12.39 26.88
N PHE A 333 9.26 -13.09 25.77
CA PHE A 333 10.00 -12.91 24.53
C PHE A 333 9.86 -11.50 23.95
N LEU A 334 8.65 -10.95 23.87
CA LEU A 334 8.40 -9.62 23.30
C LEU A 334 9.14 -8.52 24.10
N ASN A 335 9.31 -8.70 25.41
CA ASN A 335 10.12 -7.79 26.24
C ASN A 335 11.62 -7.79 25.87
N THR A 336 12.13 -8.86 25.25
CA THR A 336 13.53 -8.95 24.81
C THR A 336 13.80 -8.26 23.47
N LEU A 337 12.76 -7.92 22.70
CA LEU A 337 12.91 -7.29 21.39
C LEU A 337 13.42 -5.85 21.49
N ALA A 338 14.29 -5.48 20.56
CA ALA A 338 14.75 -4.11 20.41
C ALA A 338 13.60 -3.19 19.94
N PRO A 339 13.66 -1.86 20.22
CA PRO A 339 12.63 -0.92 19.78
C PRO A 339 12.33 -0.99 18.27
N GLU A 340 13.37 -1.06 17.41
CA GLU A 340 13.20 -1.09 15.95
C GLU A 340 12.48 -2.37 15.47
N GLN A 341 12.65 -3.47 16.21
CA GLN A 341 11.94 -4.72 15.94
C GLN A 341 10.47 -4.64 16.34
N LYS A 342 10.17 -3.98 17.46
CA LYS A 342 8.80 -3.77 17.92
C LYS A 342 8.03 -2.85 16.97
N GLU A 343 8.68 -1.85 16.40
CA GLU A 343 8.10 -0.96 15.39
C GLU A 343 7.64 -1.69 14.13
N LYS A 344 8.20 -2.88 13.82
CA LYS A 344 7.77 -3.72 12.69
C LYS A 344 6.60 -4.65 13.02
N ILE A 345 6.15 -4.74 14.28
CA ILE A 345 5.08 -5.68 14.67
C ILE A 345 3.81 -4.91 14.97
N THR A 346 2.71 -5.33 14.35
CA THR A 346 1.35 -4.86 14.65
C THR A 346 0.53 -6.03 15.17
N TRP A 347 -0.22 -5.77 16.23
CA TRP A 347 -1.16 -6.73 16.81
C TRP A 347 -2.58 -6.34 16.46
N ILE A 348 -3.35 -7.25 15.89
CA ILE A 348 -4.78 -7.10 15.68
C ILE A 348 -5.49 -8.09 16.60
N VAL A 349 -6.16 -7.56 17.63
CA VAL A 349 -6.86 -8.36 18.64
C VAL A 349 -8.34 -8.42 18.32
N ASN A 350 -8.83 -9.62 18.04
CA ASN A 350 -10.23 -9.89 17.70
C ASN A 350 -11.15 -9.74 18.91
N LEU A 351 -11.76 -8.57 19.10
CA LEU A 351 -12.58 -8.23 20.27
C LEU A 351 -13.87 -7.47 19.90
N THR A 352 -14.83 -8.18 19.33
CA THR A 352 -16.11 -7.62 18.84
C THR A 352 -17.03 -7.12 19.96
N THR A 353 -16.78 -7.48 21.22
CA THR A 353 -17.59 -6.98 22.34
C THR A 353 -16.77 -6.99 23.63
N LYS A 354 -17.03 -6.02 24.50
CA LYS A 354 -16.50 -5.95 25.88
C LYS A 354 -17.55 -6.42 26.91
N ASN A 355 -18.73 -6.85 26.47
CA ASN A 355 -19.74 -7.44 27.32
C ASN A 355 -19.47 -8.93 27.52
N ALA A 356 -19.32 -9.38 28.78
CA ALA A 356 -18.92 -10.75 29.09
C ALA A 356 -19.91 -11.82 28.57
N ASP A 357 -21.21 -11.59 28.73
CA ASP A 357 -22.24 -12.55 28.29
C ASP A 357 -22.32 -12.61 26.77
N LYS A 358 -22.23 -11.46 26.10
CA LYS A 358 -22.20 -11.42 24.63
C LYS A 358 -20.91 -12.05 24.09
N TYR A 359 -19.77 -11.79 24.72
CA TYR A 359 -18.50 -12.42 24.37
C TYR A 359 -18.61 -13.94 24.43
N GLU A 360 -19.13 -14.49 25.53
CA GLU A 360 -19.31 -15.95 25.65
C GLU A 360 -20.21 -16.50 24.54
N ARG A 361 -21.34 -15.85 24.24
CA ARG A 361 -22.24 -16.28 23.17
C ARG A 361 -21.57 -16.23 21.80
N LEU A 362 -20.80 -15.19 21.53
CA LEU A 362 -20.17 -14.96 20.23
C LEU A 362 -18.94 -15.83 19.99
N TYR A 363 -18.11 -16.03 21.01
CA TYR A 363 -16.81 -16.72 20.94
C TYR A 363 -16.86 -18.17 21.50
N GLY A 364 -17.93 -18.54 22.20
CA GLY A 364 -18.15 -19.88 22.74
C GLY A 364 -17.45 -20.19 24.07
N LYS A 365 -16.72 -19.22 24.66
CA LYS A 365 -16.03 -19.39 25.96
C LYS A 365 -16.03 -18.10 26.79
N LYS A 366 -16.03 -18.24 28.12
CA LYS A 366 -15.88 -17.15 29.10
C LYS A 366 -14.42 -16.69 29.26
N SER A 367 -13.78 -16.25 28.19
CA SER A 367 -12.35 -15.90 28.20
C SER A 367 -12.06 -14.39 28.19
N LEU A 368 -13.07 -13.52 28.22
CA LEU A 368 -12.89 -12.07 28.09
C LEU A 368 -11.91 -11.48 29.12
N ASN A 369 -12.00 -11.89 30.40
CA ASN A 369 -11.08 -11.39 31.43
C ASN A 369 -9.61 -11.75 31.14
N LYS A 370 -9.37 -12.94 30.55
CA LYS A 370 -8.03 -13.36 30.15
C LYS A 370 -7.53 -12.54 28.96
N VAL A 371 -8.40 -12.28 27.98
CA VAL A 371 -8.09 -11.39 26.84
C VAL A 371 -7.71 -9.99 27.32
N LEU A 372 -8.51 -9.39 28.21
CA LEU A 372 -8.23 -8.06 28.75
C LEU A 372 -6.92 -8.03 29.56
N SER A 373 -6.66 -9.06 30.38
CA SER A 373 -5.39 -9.16 31.12
C SER A 373 -4.17 -9.33 30.20
N ASN A 374 -4.30 -10.11 29.11
CA ASN A 374 -3.24 -10.25 28.12
C ASN A 374 -3.06 -8.97 27.29
N LEU A 375 -4.14 -8.21 27.05
CA LEU A 375 -4.09 -6.90 26.40
C LEU A 375 -3.30 -5.90 27.25
N ASP A 376 -3.54 -5.84 28.57
CA ASP A 376 -2.76 -4.98 29.48
C ASP A 376 -1.26 -5.31 29.44
N LYS A 377 -0.91 -6.60 29.31
CA LYS A 377 0.49 -7.02 29.11
C LYS A 377 1.02 -6.53 27.78
N LEU A 378 0.27 -6.68 26.70
CA LEU A 378 0.70 -6.25 25.37
C LEU A 378 0.97 -4.73 25.32
N GLU A 379 0.14 -3.94 25.99
CA GLU A 379 0.31 -2.48 26.16
C GLU A 379 1.57 -2.08 26.92
N SER A 380 2.03 -2.93 27.84
CA SER A 380 3.28 -2.67 28.55
C SER A 380 4.52 -2.85 27.67
N VAL A 381 4.37 -3.52 26.51
CA VAL A 381 5.48 -3.82 25.59
C VAL A 381 5.44 -2.96 24.33
N PHE A 382 4.24 -2.70 23.80
CA PHE A 382 4.02 -1.99 22.55
C PHE A 382 3.30 -0.67 22.78
N PRO A 383 3.68 0.40 22.05
CA PRO A 383 2.88 1.61 22.04
C PRO A 383 1.50 1.32 21.44
N LYS A 384 0.46 2.00 21.94
CA LYS A 384 -0.94 1.66 21.63
C LYS A 384 -1.30 1.81 20.14
N ASN A 385 -0.59 2.64 19.39
CA ASN A 385 -0.74 2.77 17.94
C ASN A 385 -0.23 1.55 17.15
N ARG A 386 0.36 0.54 17.82
CA ARG A 386 0.74 -0.76 17.26
C ARG A 386 -0.19 -1.90 17.70
N ILE A 387 -1.20 -1.56 18.51
CA ILE A 387 -2.22 -2.50 18.99
C ILE A 387 -3.55 -2.02 18.44
N TYR A 388 -4.13 -2.82 17.56
CA TYR A 388 -5.43 -2.60 16.99
C TYR A 388 -6.42 -3.55 17.63
N LEU A 389 -7.56 -3.00 18.08
CA LEU A 389 -8.69 -3.83 18.45
C LEU A 389 -9.60 -3.94 17.23
N GLN A 390 -10.02 -5.17 16.92
CA GLN A 390 -10.89 -5.45 15.79
C GLN A 390 -12.33 -5.67 16.26
N PHE A 391 -13.24 -4.87 15.70
CA PHE A 391 -14.68 -5.03 15.82
C PHE A 391 -15.24 -5.61 14.52
N LEU A 392 -15.91 -6.76 14.60
CA LEU A 392 -16.57 -7.35 13.44
C LEU A 392 -18.00 -6.83 13.31
N LYS A 393 -18.33 -6.19 12.19
CA LYS A 393 -19.68 -5.67 11.93
C LYS A 393 -20.67 -6.79 11.62
N ILE A 394 -21.41 -7.23 12.64
CA ILE A 394 -22.46 -8.26 12.56
C ILE A 394 -23.72 -7.81 13.29
N GLN A 395 -24.87 -8.34 12.87
CA GLN A 395 -26.18 -8.04 13.46
C GLN A 395 -26.22 -8.20 14.98
N GLU A 396 -25.52 -9.20 15.54
CA GLU A 396 -25.54 -9.49 16.98
C GLU A 396 -24.75 -8.49 17.85
N ALA A 397 -23.99 -7.60 17.23
CA ALA A 397 -23.17 -6.61 17.92
C ALA A 397 -23.37 -5.18 17.40
N GLU A 398 -24.21 -4.95 16.38
CA GLU A 398 -24.34 -3.66 15.71
C GLU A 398 -24.63 -2.50 16.68
N GLU A 399 -25.41 -2.74 17.73
CA GLU A 399 -25.75 -1.73 18.73
C GLU A 399 -24.56 -1.26 19.57
N GLU A 400 -23.45 -2.00 19.58
CA GLU A 400 -22.23 -1.67 20.31
C GLU A 400 -21.23 -0.87 19.48
N VAL A 401 -21.37 -0.81 18.14
CA VAL A 401 -20.33 -0.28 17.23
C VAL A 401 -19.85 1.10 17.65
N GLU A 402 -20.75 2.08 17.73
CA GLU A 402 -20.39 3.47 18.02
C GLU A 402 -19.68 3.62 19.37
N THR A 403 -20.29 3.08 20.43
CA THR A 403 -19.72 3.18 21.79
C THR A 403 -18.39 2.44 21.88
N TRP A 404 -18.29 1.26 21.27
CA TRP A 404 -17.07 0.46 21.29
C TRP A 404 -15.92 1.15 20.57
N VAL A 405 -16.17 1.78 19.41
CA VAL A 405 -15.17 2.52 18.64
C VAL A 405 -14.69 3.73 19.43
N ASP A 406 -15.62 4.57 19.89
CA ASP A 406 -15.33 5.77 20.68
C ASP A 406 -14.45 5.47 21.90
N GLU A 407 -14.80 4.44 22.68
CA GLU A 407 -14.05 4.05 23.87
C GLU A 407 -12.65 3.52 23.52
N THR A 408 -12.52 2.82 22.39
CA THR A 408 -11.26 2.23 21.95
C THR A 408 -10.30 3.32 21.48
N GLU A 409 -10.78 4.29 20.70
CA GLU A 409 -10.00 5.45 20.27
C GLU A 409 -9.61 6.34 21.45
N LYS A 410 -10.54 6.60 22.40
CA LYS A 410 -10.25 7.36 23.64
C LYS A 410 -9.15 6.72 24.48
N ARG A 411 -9.02 5.38 24.44
CA ARG A 411 -7.92 4.66 25.11
C ARG A 411 -6.61 4.72 24.34
N GLY A 412 -6.62 5.14 23.07
CA GLY A 412 -5.45 5.35 22.23
C GLY A 412 -5.05 4.15 21.36
N TYR A 413 -5.88 3.11 21.24
CA TYR A 413 -5.62 2.00 20.32
C TYR A 413 -6.00 2.36 18.89
N GLY A 414 -5.43 1.62 17.94
CA GLY A 414 -5.99 1.54 16.60
C GLY A 414 -7.34 0.78 16.61
N VAL A 415 -8.23 1.16 15.70
CA VAL A 415 -9.51 0.49 15.48
C VAL A 415 -9.50 -0.17 14.10
N VAL A 416 -9.81 -1.47 14.05
CA VAL A 416 -10.16 -2.15 12.80
C VAL A 416 -11.65 -2.45 12.82
N LEU A 417 -12.40 -1.73 12.00
CA LEU A 417 -13.82 -1.99 11.79
C LEU A 417 -14.00 -2.98 10.63
N GLN A 418 -13.96 -4.27 10.97
CA GLN A 418 -13.93 -5.35 10.00
C GLN A 418 -15.32 -5.65 9.43
N LYS A 419 -15.41 -5.67 8.10
CA LYS A 419 -16.60 -6.16 7.38
C LYS A 419 -16.76 -7.67 7.61
N TYR A 420 -17.99 -8.12 7.83
CA TYR A 420 -18.30 -9.55 7.86
C TYR A 420 -18.14 -10.19 6.48
N ASN A 421 -17.17 -11.10 6.37
CA ASN A 421 -16.91 -11.90 5.18
C ASN A 421 -17.66 -13.24 5.29
N ARG A 422 -18.41 -13.63 4.26
CA ARG A 422 -19.20 -14.88 4.22
C ARG A 422 -18.44 -16.08 3.64
N TYR A 423 -17.17 -15.92 3.30
CA TYR A 423 -16.31 -16.94 2.70
C TYR A 423 -16.95 -17.54 1.45
N ALA A 424 -17.32 -16.63 0.54
CA ALA A 424 -17.97 -16.91 -0.74
C ALA A 424 -19.23 -17.82 -0.64
N GLY A 425 -20.00 -17.64 0.43
CA GLY A 425 -21.26 -18.36 0.68
C GLY A 425 -21.15 -19.54 1.66
N LEU A 426 -19.95 -19.85 2.16
CA LEU A 426 -19.73 -20.89 3.17
C LEU A 426 -20.46 -20.59 4.50
N MET A 427 -20.52 -19.31 4.87
CA MET A 427 -21.13 -18.87 6.13
C MET A 427 -22.50 -18.20 5.92
N PRO A 428 -23.41 -18.29 6.93
CA PRO A 428 -24.70 -17.60 6.90
C PRO A 428 -24.53 -16.09 6.79
N GLU A 429 -25.55 -15.39 6.31
CA GLU A 429 -25.54 -13.91 6.27
C GLU A 429 -25.68 -13.35 7.68
N LYS A 430 -24.79 -12.42 8.04
CA LYS A 430 -24.83 -11.67 9.31
C LYS A 430 -24.56 -10.17 9.12
N ARG A 431 -24.39 -9.70 7.88
CA ARG A 431 -24.22 -8.27 7.61
C ARG A 431 -25.50 -7.52 7.94
N VAL A 432 -25.33 -6.30 8.44
CA VAL A 432 -26.42 -5.33 8.60
C VAL A 432 -26.71 -4.63 7.26
N THR A 433 -25.67 -4.40 6.47
CA THR A 433 -25.76 -3.74 5.16
C THR A 433 -24.71 -4.33 4.22
N ASP A 434 -25.10 -4.56 2.96
CA ASP A 434 -24.18 -4.96 1.91
C ASP A 434 -23.60 -3.71 1.22
N LEU A 435 -22.30 -3.50 1.37
CA LEU A 435 -21.55 -2.38 0.77
C LEU A 435 -20.70 -2.83 -0.42
N THR A 436 -20.99 -4.02 -0.97
CA THR A 436 -20.28 -4.51 -2.16
C THR A 436 -20.55 -3.57 -3.35
N PRO A 437 -19.51 -3.13 -4.08
CA PRO A 437 -19.72 -2.30 -5.26
C PRO A 437 -20.62 -2.98 -6.30
N ILE A 438 -21.41 -2.16 -7.00
CA ILE A 438 -22.38 -2.62 -8.01
C ILE A 438 -21.66 -3.30 -9.18
N GLN A 439 -20.59 -2.66 -9.67
CA GLN A 439 -19.77 -3.20 -10.74
C GLN A 439 -18.63 -3.99 -10.15
N ARG A 440 -18.51 -5.26 -10.56
CA ARG A 440 -17.36 -6.10 -10.22
C ARG A 440 -16.18 -5.77 -11.13
N GLU A 441 -15.05 -5.46 -10.52
CA GLU A 441 -13.77 -5.31 -11.21
C GLU A 441 -12.84 -6.47 -10.83
N PHE A 442 -11.56 -6.34 -11.19
CA PHE A 442 -10.58 -7.36 -10.84
C PHE A 442 -10.37 -7.46 -9.33
N CYS A 443 -10.01 -8.66 -8.88
CA CYS A 443 -9.77 -8.96 -7.47
C CYS A 443 -8.35 -8.57 -7.04
N TRP A 444 -8.23 -7.70 -6.04
CA TRP A 444 -6.94 -7.32 -5.44
C TRP A 444 -6.19 -8.48 -4.81
N HIS A 445 -6.90 -9.39 -4.13
CA HIS A 445 -6.27 -10.57 -3.53
C HIS A 445 -5.65 -11.48 -4.59
N LEU A 446 -6.28 -11.61 -5.76
CA LEU A 446 -5.68 -12.35 -6.89
C LEU A 446 -4.50 -11.60 -7.52
N ASN A 447 -4.30 -10.31 -7.24
CA ASN A 447 -3.20 -9.51 -7.73
C ASN A 447 -2.01 -9.46 -6.75
N ARG A 448 -2.27 -9.36 -5.45
CA ARG A 448 -1.25 -8.97 -4.45
C ARG A 448 -1.03 -9.97 -3.31
N ASP A 449 -1.94 -10.91 -3.10
CA ASP A 449 -1.92 -11.72 -1.89
C ASP A 449 -1.42 -13.13 -2.18
N LEU A 450 -0.74 -13.71 -1.20
CA LEU A 450 -0.37 -15.11 -1.14
C LEU A 450 -0.89 -15.70 0.16
N TYR A 451 -1.88 -16.59 0.08
CA TYR A 451 -2.37 -17.34 1.23
C TYR A 451 -1.64 -18.68 1.33
N VAL A 452 -1.03 -18.95 2.49
CA VAL A 452 -0.33 -20.19 2.79
C VAL A 452 -1.00 -20.85 3.99
N ASN A 453 -1.48 -22.08 3.82
CA ASN A 453 -2.04 -22.83 4.93
C ASN A 453 -0.93 -23.42 5.83
N SER A 454 -1.33 -23.95 6.98
CA SER A 454 -0.44 -24.58 7.97
C SER A 454 0.37 -25.80 7.49
N GLN A 455 0.09 -26.31 6.28
CA GLN A 455 0.82 -27.41 5.63
C GLN A 455 1.71 -26.92 4.48
N GLY A 456 1.91 -25.60 4.36
CA GLY A 456 2.71 -24.96 3.32
C GLY A 456 2.05 -24.93 1.94
N THR A 457 0.76 -25.28 1.84
CA THR A 457 0.01 -25.26 0.57
C THR A 457 -0.45 -23.85 0.27
N VAL A 458 -0.25 -23.43 -0.98
CA VAL A 458 -0.67 -22.13 -1.49
C VAL A 458 -1.93 -22.31 -2.31
N SER A 459 -2.98 -21.57 -1.97
CA SER A 459 -4.26 -21.59 -2.69
C SER A 459 -4.39 -20.38 -3.61
N VAL A 460 -5.21 -20.51 -4.66
CA VAL A 460 -5.51 -19.38 -5.56
C VAL A 460 -6.20 -18.23 -4.81
N CYS A 461 -6.98 -18.56 -3.78
CA CYS A 461 -7.76 -17.61 -2.99
C CYS A 461 -8.00 -18.19 -1.59
N LYS A 462 -8.03 -17.33 -0.56
CA LYS A 462 -8.31 -17.73 0.82
C LYS A 462 -9.78 -18.07 1.10
N GLN A 463 -10.70 -17.53 0.30
CA GLN A 463 -12.16 -17.60 0.55
C GLN A 463 -12.66 -19.04 0.60
N ILE A 464 -12.29 -19.82 -0.41
CA ILE A 464 -12.51 -21.27 -0.46
C ILE A 464 -11.25 -21.83 -1.10
N PRO A 465 -10.32 -22.42 -0.31
CA PRO A 465 -9.04 -22.92 -0.81
C PRO A 465 -9.23 -24.25 -1.57
N ALA A 466 -10.09 -24.26 -2.60
CA ALA A 466 -10.40 -25.45 -3.40
C ALA A 466 -9.36 -25.69 -4.51
N LYS A 467 -8.83 -24.62 -5.11
CA LYS A 467 -7.78 -24.71 -6.14
C LYS A 467 -6.43 -24.33 -5.54
N GLU A 468 -5.55 -25.31 -5.46
CA GLU A 468 -4.17 -25.14 -5.04
C GLU A 468 -3.29 -24.68 -6.21
N LEU A 469 -2.33 -23.80 -5.92
CA LEU A 469 -1.30 -23.38 -6.87
C LEU A 469 -0.01 -24.21 -6.69
N GLY A 470 0.25 -24.71 -5.47
CA GLY A 470 1.41 -25.55 -5.18
C GLY A 470 1.67 -25.66 -3.68
N ASN A 471 2.82 -26.22 -3.31
CA ASN A 471 3.22 -26.36 -1.92
C ASN A 471 4.69 -25.98 -1.73
N LEU A 472 4.95 -25.07 -0.78
CA LEU A 472 6.26 -24.46 -0.54
C LEU A 472 7.29 -25.40 0.10
N HIS A 473 6.89 -26.60 0.55
CA HIS A 473 7.84 -27.66 0.89
C HIS A 473 8.42 -28.37 -0.34
N LYS A 474 7.79 -28.23 -1.51
CA LYS A 474 8.11 -28.99 -2.72
C LYS A 474 8.57 -28.10 -3.88
N GLU A 475 8.08 -26.88 -3.94
CA GLU A 475 8.28 -25.95 -5.05
C GLU A 475 8.73 -24.58 -4.53
N ASN A 476 9.43 -23.82 -5.37
CA ASN A 476 9.83 -22.47 -5.00
C ASN A 476 8.67 -21.47 -5.12
N LEU A 477 8.76 -20.37 -4.38
CA LEU A 477 7.73 -19.35 -4.31
C LEU A 477 7.43 -18.71 -5.68
N MET A 478 8.47 -18.40 -6.47
CA MET A 478 8.31 -17.78 -7.78
C MET A 478 7.51 -18.64 -8.76
N GLN A 479 7.77 -19.95 -8.80
CA GLN A 479 7.05 -20.92 -9.64
C GLN A 479 5.57 -20.99 -9.23
N ILE A 480 5.30 -21.05 -7.92
CA ILE A 480 3.93 -21.06 -7.41
C ILE A 480 3.20 -19.75 -7.78
N TRP A 481 3.87 -18.60 -7.63
CA TRP A 481 3.30 -17.30 -7.98
C TRP A 481 2.92 -17.21 -9.46
N GLN A 482 3.80 -17.69 -10.34
CA GLN A 482 3.57 -17.72 -11.80
C GLN A 482 2.35 -18.55 -12.18
N LYS A 483 2.07 -19.66 -11.49
CA LYS A 483 0.85 -20.45 -11.72
C LYS A 483 -0.45 -19.70 -11.39
N GLY A 484 -0.36 -18.65 -10.57
CA GLY A 484 -1.48 -17.76 -10.27
C GLY A 484 -1.81 -16.78 -11.41
N LEU A 485 -0.88 -16.50 -12.32
CA LEU A 485 -1.02 -15.48 -13.36
C LEU A 485 -2.25 -15.69 -14.25
N PRO A 486 -2.59 -16.90 -14.77
CA PRO A 486 -3.80 -17.09 -15.57
C PRO A 486 -5.08 -16.76 -14.78
N SER A 487 -5.11 -17.08 -13.49
CA SER A 487 -6.28 -16.79 -12.63
C SER A 487 -6.45 -15.29 -12.44
N PHE A 488 -5.34 -14.55 -12.29
CA PHE A 488 -5.36 -13.09 -12.24
C PHE A 488 -5.74 -12.47 -13.58
N ALA A 489 -5.15 -12.93 -14.69
CA ALA A 489 -5.43 -12.45 -16.05
C ALA A 489 -6.93 -12.57 -16.39
N ASN A 490 -7.54 -13.70 -16.03
CA ASN A 490 -8.98 -13.90 -16.19
C ASN A 490 -9.79 -12.91 -15.34
N SER A 491 -9.40 -12.70 -14.08
CA SER A 491 -10.04 -11.72 -13.19
C SER A 491 -9.90 -10.28 -13.72
N LEU A 492 -8.72 -9.92 -14.23
CA LEU A 492 -8.41 -8.61 -14.80
C LEU A 492 -9.28 -8.29 -16.03
N ASN A 493 -9.54 -9.30 -16.85
CA ASN A 493 -10.33 -9.19 -18.07
C ASN A 493 -11.82 -9.50 -17.86
N GLY A 494 -12.30 -9.58 -16.61
CA GLY A 494 -13.71 -9.80 -16.29
C GLY A 494 -14.22 -11.24 -16.42
N ASN A 495 -13.35 -12.20 -16.80
CA ASN A 495 -13.66 -13.62 -16.95
C ASN A 495 -13.65 -14.34 -15.58
N HIS A 496 -14.41 -13.84 -14.62
CA HIS A 496 -14.35 -14.25 -13.21
C HIS A 496 -14.66 -15.73 -12.97
N GLU A 497 -15.50 -16.33 -13.81
CA GLU A 497 -15.90 -17.74 -13.80
C GLU A 497 -14.76 -18.72 -14.12
N THR A 498 -13.72 -18.26 -14.82
CA THR A 498 -12.57 -19.10 -15.24
C THR A 498 -11.33 -18.92 -14.36
N THR A 499 -11.44 -18.13 -13.28
CA THR A 499 -10.31 -17.89 -12.36
C THR A 499 -9.95 -19.13 -11.53
N GLY A 500 -10.92 -20.03 -11.30
CA GLY A 500 -10.78 -21.15 -10.36
C GLY A 500 -10.84 -20.72 -8.88
N ALA A 501 -11.15 -19.46 -8.61
CA ALA A 501 -11.54 -18.95 -7.30
C ALA A 501 -13.08 -18.78 -7.26
N PRO A 502 -13.72 -18.73 -6.07
CA PRO A 502 -15.17 -18.57 -5.96
C PRO A 502 -15.60 -17.11 -6.18
N CYS A 503 -15.16 -16.50 -7.28
CA CYS A 503 -15.30 -15.08 -7.54
C CYS A 503 -16.76 -14.63 -7.57
N LEU A 504 -17.64 -15.38 -8.22
CA LEU A 504 -19.04 -14.98 -8.44
C LEU A 504 -19.86 -14.89 -7.15
N SER A 505 -19.48 -15.62 -6.10
CA SER A 505 -20.14 -15.57 -4.79
C SER A 505 -19.33 -14.81 -3.73
N CYS A 506 -18.20 -14.21 -4.13
CA CYS A 506 -17.28 -13.50 -3.25
C CYS A 506 -17.51 -11.99 -3.27
N ASP A 507 -17.50 -11.39 -2.09
CA ASP A 507 -17.65 -9.95 -1.83
C ASP A 507 -16.37 -9.30 -1.28
N GLU A 508 -15.22 -9.96 -1.37
CA GLU A 508 -13.92 -9.45 -0.90
C GLU A 508 -13.02 -8.95 -2.04
N TRP A 509 -13.47 -8.98 -3.29
CA TRP A 509 -12.62 -8.65 -4.44
C TRP A 509 -12.13 -7.18 -4.48
N TYR A 510 -12.90 -6.27 -3.88
CA TYR A 510 -12.63 -4.83 -3.83
C TYR A 510 -11.91 -4.39 -2.54
N THR A 511 -11.82 -5.28 -1.55
CA THR A 511 -11.01 -5.04 -0.37
C THR A 511 -9.55 -5.34 -0.72
N PHE A 512 -8.62 -4.68 -0.04
CA PHE A 512 -7.20 -4.87 -0.27
C PHE A 512 -6.47 -4.81 1.07
N ASN A 513 -5.44 -5.64 1.19
CA ASN A 513 -4.50 -5.55 2.28
C ASN A 513 -3.44 -4.51 1.92
N ALA A 514 -3.06 -3.69 2.91
CA ALA A 514 -2.10 -2.60 2.73
C ALA A 514 -0.68 -3.13 2.46
#